data_AF-M3HI21-F1
#
_entry.id   AF-M3HI21-F1
#
_cell.length_a   1.000
_cell.length_b   1.000
_cell.length_c   1.000
_cell.angle_alpha   90.00
_cell.angle_beta   90.00
_cell.angle_gamma   90.00
#
_symmetry.space_group_name_H-M   'P 1'
#
loop_
_entity.id
_entity.type
_entity.pdbx_description
1 polymer ?
#
loop_
_entity_poly.entity_id
_entity_poly.type
_entity_poly.pdbx_seq_one_letter_code
_entity_poly.pdbx_strand_id
1 'polypeptide(L)' 'MVRSKDLFQKLFQLTPSALVVTDWENRTITDVNERFLEMAKMNREDVIGKTTPEIHIWDKVPNFRMEVYELLSQKKKSKI' A
#
# COMPACT_ATOMS: atom_id res chain seq x y z
N MET A 1 15.46 3.18 -20.85
CA MET A 1 14.22 3.15 -20.05
C MET A 1 14.26 2.23 -18.81
N VAL A 2 15.27 1.36 -18.65
CA VAL A 2 15.36 0.40 -17.52
C VAL A 2 15.75 1.06 -16.18
N ARG A 3 16.62 2.08 -16.22
CA ARG A 3 17.22 2.71 -15.03
C ARG A 3 16.23 3.29 -14.01
N SER A 4 15.02 3.67 -14.45
CA SER A 4 14.02 4.26 -13.56
C SER A 4 13.31 3.23 -12.69
N LYS A 5 13.09 2.01 -13.17
CA LYS A 5 12.40 0.96 -12.38
C LYS A 5 13.30 0.44 -11.27
N ASP A 6 14.57 0.18 -11.57
CA ASP A 6 15.54 -0.29 -10.56
C ASP A 6 15.76 0.74 -9.46
N LEU A 7 15.88 2.02 -9.81
CA LEU A 7 16.03 3.08 -8.82
C LEU A 7 14.77 3.22 -7.96
N PHE A 8 13.59 3.15 -8.58
CA PHE A 8 12.33 3.20 -7.84
C PHE A 8 12.20 2.03 -6.87
N GLN A 9 12.47 0.81 -7.33
CA GLN A 9 12.41 -0.39 -6.49
C GLN A 9 13.44 -0.31 -5.34
N LYS A 10 14.66 0.17 -5.60
CA LYS A 10 15.65 0.41 -4.55
C LYS A 10 15.17 1.44 -3.53
N LEU A 11 14.66 2.60 -3.96
CA LEU A 11 14.16 3.62 -3.05
C LEU A 11 12.96 3.12 -2.24
N PHE A 12 12.04 2.41 -2.87
CA PHE A 12 10.89 1.79 -2.23
C PHE A 12 11.32 0.83 -1.11
N GLN A 13 12.30 -0.04 -1.38
CA GLN A 13 12.81 -0.99 -0.40
C GLN A 13 13.67 -0.35 0.69
N LEU A 14 14.46 0.68 0.36
CA LEU A 14 15.36 1.37 1.31
C LEU A 14 14.66 2.43 2.17
N THR A 15 13.42 2.80 1.85
CA THR A 15 12.67 3.79 2.63
C THR A 15 12.46 3.28 4.06
N PRO A 16 12.82 4.05 5.10
CA PRO A 16 12.73 3.59 6.49
C PRO A 16 11.29 3.50 7.03
N SER A 17 10.31 3.99 6.29
CA SER A 17 8.88 3.88 6.62
C SER A 17 8.26 2.61 6.02
N ALA A 18 7.24 2.08 6.67
CA ALA A 18 6.40 1.03 6.10
C ALA A 18 5.64 1.58 4.87
N LEU A 19 5.84 0.95 3.71
CA LEU A 19 5.18 1.32 2.46
C LEU A 19 4.38 0.15 1.91
N VAL A 20 3.18 0.48 1.42
CA VAL A 20 2.26 -0.44 0.75
C VAL A 20 1.78 0.21 -0.54
N VAL A 21 1.82 -0.54 -1.63
CA VAL A 21 1.24 -0.16 -2.92
C VAL A 21 -0.01 -0.99 -3.12
N THR A 22 -1.13 -0.32 -3.40
CA THR A 22 -2.40 -0.97 -3.66
C THR A 22 -2.92 -0.61 -5.04
N ASP A 23 -3.51 -1.59 -5.73
CA ASP A 23 -4.30 -1.34 -6.91
C ASP A 23 -5.54 -0.50 -6.55
N TRP A 24 -5.90 0.44 -7.41
CA TRP A 24 -7.05 1.29 -7.17
C TRP A 24 -8.36 0.55 -7.46
N GLU A 25 -8.45 -0.27 -8.50
CA GLU A 25 -9.73 -0.90 -8.86
C GLU A 25 -10.12 -1.98 -7.87
N ASN A 26 -9.20 -2.89 -7.57
CA ASN A 26 -9.46 -4.07 -6.75
C ASN A 26 -9.11 -3.86 -5.28
N ARG A 27 -8.45 -2.74 -4.93
CA ARG A 27 -7.98 -2.42 -3.55
C ARG A 27 -6.94 -3.42 -3.00
N THR A 28 -6.43 -4.29 -3.85
CA THR A 28 -5.50 -5.34 -3.46
C THR A 28 -4.08 -4.78 -3.35
N ILE A 29 -3.30 -5.36 -2.45
CA ILE A 29 -1.91 -5.01 -2.22
C ILE A 29 -1.09 -5.63 -3.34
N THR A 30 -0.45 -4.79 -4.14
CA THR A 30 0.39 -5.22 -5.27
C THR A 30 1.87 -5.29 -4.88
N ASP A 31 2.29 -4.50 -3.90
CA ASP A 31 3.66 -4.49 -3.41
C ASP A 31 3.74 -3.94 -1.96
N VAL A 32 4.75 -4.37 -1.22
CA VAL A 32 5.11 -3.90 0.12
C VAL A 32 6.63 -3.87 0.25
N ASN A 33 7.16 -2.92 1.00
CA ASN A 33 8.59 -2.94 1.36
C ASN A 33 8.85 -3.80 2.61
N GLU A 34 10.11 -4.15 2.85
CA GLU A 34 10.50 -4.94 4.01
C GLU A 34 10.05 -4.31 5.34
N ARG A 35 10.11 -2.98 5.45
CA ARG A 35 9.66 -2.26 6.66
C ARG A 35 8.17 -2.48 6.97
N PHE A 36 7.33 -2.61 5.96
CA PHE A 36 5.93 -2.93 6.16
C PHE A 36 5.76 -4.35 6.73
N LEU A 37 6.47 -5.34 6.19
CA LEU A 37 6.40 -6.73 6.65
C LEU A 37 6.89 -6.88 8.09
N GLU A 38 8.02 -6.24 8.41
CA GLU A 38 8.56 -6.18 9.77
C GLU A 38 7.55 -5.57 10.77
N MET A 39 6.93 -4.45 10.40
CA MET A 39 5.95 -3.75 11.24
C MET A 39 4.67 -4.57 11.41
N ALA A 40 4.16 -5.16 10.32
CA ALA A 40 2.96 -5.96 10.31
C ALA A 40 3.15 -7.35 10.95
N LYS A 41 4.40 -7.82 11.06
CA LYS A 41 4.78 -9.18 11.48
C LYS A 41 4.12 -10.25 10.60
N MET A 42 4.17 -10.03 9.28
CA MET A 42 3.57 -10.92 8.29
C MET A 42 4.60 -11.28 7.22
N ASN A 43 4.39 -12.43 6.56
CA ASN A 43 5.15 -12.77 5.37
C ASN A 43 4.52 -12.13 4.13
N ARG A 44 5.34 -11.95 3.09
CA ARG A 44 4.90 -11.31 1.84
C ARG A 44 3.78 -12.09 1.16
N GLU A 45 3.88 -13.41 1.18
CA GLU A 45 2.93 -14.35 0.56
C GLU A 45 1.55 -14.27 1.21
N ASP A 46 1.50 -13.90 2.48
CA ASP A 46 0.27 -13.72 3.24
C ASP A 46 -0.38 -12.35 3.00
N VAL A 47 0.27 -11.45 2.27
CA VAL A 47 -0.11 -10.04 2.10
C VAL A 47 -0.44 -9.70 0.64
N ILE A 48 0.41 -10.12 -0.30
CA ILE A 48 0.24 -9.77 -1.72
C ILE A 48 -1.07 -10.37 -2.26
N GLY A 49 -1.82 -9.56 -3.00
CA GLY A 49 -3.12 -9.94 -3.57
C GLY A 49 -4.30 -9.78 -2.63
N LYS A 50 -4.08 -9.61 -1.32
CA LYS A 50 -5.14 -9.31 -0.35
C LYS A 50 -5.38 -7.81 -0.23
N THR A 51 -6.51 -7.42 0.33
CA THR A 51 -6.81 -6.04 0.71
C THR A 51 -6.31 -5.72 2.12
N THR A 52 -6.11 -4.45 2.45
CA THR A 52 -5.67 -4.09 3.81
C THR A 52 -6.66 -4.47 4.93
N PRO A 53 -7.99 -4.49 4.72
CA PRO A 53 -8.92 -5.07 5.70
C PRO A 53 -8.75 -6.58 5.91
N GLU A 54 -8.50 -7.37 4.86
CA GLU A 54 -8.34 -8.83 4.98
C GLU A 54 -7.11 -9.25 5.81
N ILE A 55 -6.10 -8.39 5.90
CA ILE A 55 -4.91 -8.61 6.73
C ILE A 55 -4.98 -7.90 8.09
N HIS A 56 -6.12 -7.30 8.44
CA HIS A 56 -6.40 -6.74 9.77
C HIS A 56 -5.42 -5.67 10.26
N ILE A 57 -4.73 -4.96 9.35
CA ILE A 57 -3.63 -4.04 9.71
C ILE A 57 -4.11 -2.69 10.27
N TRP A 58 -5.39 -2.33 10.06
CA TRP A 58 -5.98 -1.06 10.49
C TRP A 58 -7.18 -1.23 11.43
N ASP A 59 -7.40 -2.41 11.98
CA ASP A 59 -8.63 -2.74 12.73
C ASP A 59 -8.83 -1.88 14.00
N LYS A 60 -7.75 -1.34 14.55
CA LYS A 60 -7.79 -0.42 15.70
C LYS A 60 -8.21 1.01 15.33
N VAL A 61 -8.30 1.33 14.04
CA VAL A 61 -8.73 2.63 13.52
C VAL A 61 -9.92 2.40 12.60
N PRO A 62 -11.14 2.28 13.15
CA PRO A 62 -12.33 2.01 12.37
C PRO A 62 -12.52 3.09 11.29
N ASN A 63 -13.04 2.70 10.14
CA ASN A 63 -13.31 3.55 8.98
C ASN A 63 -12.10 4.19 8.29
N PHE A 64 -10.87 4.05 8.82
CA PHE A 64 -9.66 4.69 8.26
C PHE A 64 -9.51 4.49 6.75
N ARG A 65 -9.73 3.26 6.26
CA ARG A 65 -9.63 2.99 4.83
C ARG A 65 -10.73 3.63 3.99
N MET A 66 -11.96 3.70 4.50
CA MET A 66 -13.04 4.38 3.80
C MET A 66 -12.75 5.88 3.67
N GLU A 67 -12.27 6.52 4.75
CA GLU A 67 -11.87 7.93 4.75
C GLU A 67 -10.75 8.21 3.75
N VAL A 68 -9.71 7.36 3.72
CA VAL A 68 -8.62 7.48 2.72
C VAL A 68 -9.16 7.37 1.29
N TYR A 69 -10.08 6.43 1.01
CA TYR A 69 -10.65 6.29 -0.33
C TYR A 69 -11.52 7.48 -0.71
N GLU A 70 -12.29 8.03 0.22
CA GLU A 70 -13.10 9.20 -0.02
C GLU A 70 -12.21 10.40 -0.41
N LEU A 71 -11.17 10.67 0.38
CA LEU A 71 -10.20 11.74 0.12
C LEU A 71 -9.52 11.60 -1.25
N LEU A 72 -9.12 10.38 -1.62
CA LEU A 72 -8.49 10.11 -2.92
C LEU A 72 -9.48 10.26 -4.08
N SER A 73 -10.75 9.89 -3.89
CA SER A 73 -11.80 10.03 -4.91
C SER A 73 -12.13 11.50 -5.22
N GLN A 74 -12.12 12.37 -4.22
CA GLN A 74 -12.35 13.82 -4.38
C GLN A 74 -11.21 14.47 -5.18
N LYS A 75 -9.96 14.10 -4.90
CA LYS A 75 -8.79 14.61 -5.66
C LYS A 75 -8.79 14.21 -7.13
N LYS A 76 -9.37 13.04 -7.47
CA LYS A 76 -9.51 12.62 -8.88
C LYS A 76 -10.51 13.50 -9.64
N LYS A 77 -11.58 13.97 -8.97
CA LYS A 77 -12.58 14.89 -9.55
C LYS A 77 -12.04 16.30 -9.81
N SER A 78 -11.02 16.74 -9.07
CA SER A 78 -10.40 18.07 -9.22
C SER A 78 -9.35 18.16 -10.34
N LYS A 79 -9.02 17.04 -11.01
CA LYS A 79 -7.98 16.96 -12.05
C LYS A 79 -8.54 16.61 -13.45
N ILE A 80 -9.85 16.79 -13.65
CA ILE A 80 -10.50 16.71 -14.96
C ILE A 80 -10.93 18.12 -15.36
#